data_AF-A0A524MB11-F1
#
_entry.id   AF-A0A524MB11-F1
#
_cell.length_a   1.000
_cell.length_b   1.000
_cell.length_c   1.000
_cell.angle_alpha   90.00
_cell.angle_beta   90.00
_cell.angle_gamma   90.00
#
_symmetry.space_group_name_H-M   'P 1'
#
loop_
_entity.id
_entity.type
_entity.pdbx_description
1 polymer ?
#
loop_
_entity_poly.entity_id
_entity_poly.type
_entity_poly.pdbx_seq_one_letter_code
_entity_poly.pdbx_strand_id
1 'polypeptide(L)'
;MTQITTMRRASSWALLFLWAVSLAAGADLRDDFAQKTGLDRDLVNLVTIDVAGTELTVTFVFINERTFQSKISPDLAWKLQPYLGRNAVYVNPSIDAVVGMFPFDPQLVLIEQDGVTTRPDLDSWSELTAGFSSGTFQVNPSGPQQGSGSEGVLVLGDLIDIQQPFDLIYAGERATLVIGPTAVASPAAGVPASASQSHDPIDIEPLETLGTLQELLLHEAFSSEAMAAAFELDPDLVTTMVLSPRGSELRLLFVRLESSVRDSLLGSDLIDAVDEVMGTGAVMVWAVSPTGAEFSPWNLYIQQRDTNFVFFSTASFVELTDGFLRVERVEAGELVAGIIRLPRSVDADAPFSVFYGTSRVDYP
;
A
#
# COMPACT_ATOMS: atom_id res chain seq x y z
N MET A 1 9.52 -25.89 42.26
CA MET A 1 9.38 -24.42 42.20
C MET A 1 10.73 -23.83 41.80
N THR A 2 10.95 -23.66 40.50
CA THR A 2 11.99 -22.79 39.95
C THR A 2 11.47 -22.34 38.60
N GLN A 3 11.29 -21.05 38.45
CA GLN A 3 10.58 -20.40 37.35
C GLN A 3 11.58 -19.54 36.56
N ILE A 4 11.34 -19.42 35.25
CA ILE A 4 11.75 -18.31 34.36
C ILE A 4 13.24 -18.41 33.92
N THR A 5 13.62 -18.34 32.63
CA THR A 5 13.15 -17.50 31.52
C THR A 5 13.55 -18.15 30.19
N THR A 6 12.60 -18.43 29.29
CA THR A 6 12.89 -18.64 27.87
C THR A 6 12.74 -17.30 27.17
N MET A 7 13.87 -16.70 26.76
CA MET A 7 13.91 -15.54 25.87
C MET A 7 13.24 -15.90 24.54
N ARG A 8 12.05 -15.37 24.31
CA ARG A 8 11.44 -15.25 22.97
C ARG A 8 12.20 -14.14 22.24
N ARG A 9 13.00 -14.51 21.23
CA ARG A 9 13.50 -13.57 20.22
C ARG A 9 12.29 -13.14 19.39
N ALA A 10 11.82 -11.91 19.62
CA ALA A 10 10.93 -11.22 18.70
C ALA A 10 11.81 -10.56 17.63
N SER A 11 11.75 -11.07 16.41
CA SER A 11 12.40 -10.48 15.25
C SER A 11 11.33 -9.66 14.52
N SER A 12 11.27 -8.36 14.79
CA SER A 12 10.30 -7.41 14.20
C SER A 12 11.01 -6.61 13.10
N TRP A 13 10.72 -6.90 11.83
CA TRP A 13 11.46 -6.37 10.67
C TRP A 13 10.74 -5.18 10.03
N ALA A 14 11.53 -4.13 9.75
CA ALA A 14 11.14 -2.93 9.02
C ALA A 14 11.11 -3.24 7.54
N LEU A 15 10.11 -2.75 6.83
CA LEU A 15 9.94 -3.04 5.41
C LEU A 15 9.58 -1.76 4.66
N LEU A 16 10.51 -1.19 3.91
CA LEU A 16 10.20 -0.36 2.76
C LEU A 16 10.21 -1.25 1.50
N PHE A 17 9.14 -1.18 0.71
CA PHE A 17 9.09 -1.82 -0.61
C PHE A 17 9.99 -1.03 -1.58
N LEU A 18 11.21 -1.52 -1.82
CA LEU A 18 12.08 -1.04 -2.89
C LEU A 18 12.02 -1.99 -4.07
N TRP A 19 11.62 -1.45 -5.23
CA TRP A 19 11.78 -2.11 -6.53
C TRP A 19 13.13 -1.69 -7.12
N ALA A 20 13.95 -2.67 -7.50
CA ALA A 20 15.14 -2.46 -8.32
C ALA A 20 14.75 -1.93 -9.71
N VAL A 21 15.45 -0.90 -10.20
CA VAL A 21 15.17 -0.23 -11.48
C VAL A 21 16.44 -0.15 -12.28
N SER A 22 16.44 -0.75 -13.46
CA SER A 22 17.58 -0.69 -14.38
C SER A 22 17.58 0.61 -15.19
N LEU A 23 18.68 1.37 -15.03
CA LEU A 23 19.42 2.24 -15.96
C LEU A 23 18.66 3.27 -16.83
N ALA A 24 18.54 4.50 -16.31
CA ALA A 24 18.81 5.76 -17.01
C ALA A 24 19.03 6.90 -15.99
N ALA A 25 19.82 7.92 -16.37
CA ALA A 25 20.28 9.10 -15.61
C ALA A 25 19.49 9.45 -14.32
N GLY A 26 20.18 9.68 -13.19
CA GLY A 26 19.61 9.79 -11.84
C GLY A 26 18.40 10.71 -11.58
N ALA A 27 18.03 11.60 -12.51
CA ALA A 27 16.74 12.30 -12.47
C ALA A 27 15.55 11.35 -12.76
N ASP A 28 15.73 10.38 -13.65
CA ASP A 28 14.73 9.37 -14.04
C ASP A 28 14.50 8.36 -12.90
N LEU A 29 15.59 7.95 -12.22
CA LEU A 29 15.52 7.09 -11.02
C LEU A 29 14.79 7.77 -9.86
N ARG A 30 15.02 9.06 -9.66
CA ARG A 30 14.32 9.84 -8.63
C ARG A 30 12.83 9.95 -8.91
N ASP A 31 12.47 10.20 -10.16
CA ASP A 31 11.08 10.40 -10.56
C ASP A 31 10.31 9.09 -10.50
N ASP A 32 10.92 8.00 -10.97
CA ASP A 32 10.35 6.66 -10.86
C ASP A 32 10.21 6.22 -9.40
N PHE A 33 11.22 6.47 -8.55
CA PHE A 33 11.13 6.17 -7.13
C PHE A 33 10.03 7.00 -6.44
N ALA A 34 9.96 8.31 -6.68
CA ALA A 34 8.92 9.18 -6.14
C ALA A 34 7.51 8.73 -6.57
N GLN A 35 7.33 8.38 -7.84
CA GLN A 35 6.05 7.88 -8.37
C GLN A 35 5.65 6.53 -7.74
N LYS A 36 6.59 5.60 -7.64
CA LYS A 36 6.35 4.26 -7.07
C LYS A 36 6.03 4.33 -5.59
N THR A 37 6.78 5.14 -4.84
CA THR A 37 6.58 5.33 -3.40
C THR A 37 5.50 6.34 -3.07
N GLY A 38 5.01 7.13 -4.02
CA GLY A 38 4.07 8.22 -3.76
C GLY A 38 4.67 9.32 -2.88
N LEU A 39 6.00 9.40 -2.78
CA LEU A 39 6.69 10.49 -2.10
C LEU A 39 6.67 11.72 -3.00
N ASP A 40 6.46 12.89 -2.41
CA ASP A 40 6.71 14.12 -3.14
C ASP A 40 8.17 14.16 -3.59
N ARG A 41 8.38 14.57 -4.84
CA ARG A 41 9.70 14.56 -5.49
C ARG A 41 10.74 15.29 -4.65
N ASP A 42 10.38 16.38 -3.99
CA ASP A 42 11.28 17.21 -3.20
C ASP A 42 11.76 16.56 -1.89
N LEU A 43 11.07 15.51 -1.41
CA LEU A 43 11.46 14.76 -0.22
C LEU A 43 12.52 13.71 -0.49
N VAL A 44 12.65 13.26 -1.74
CA VAL A 44 13.53 12.15 -2.10
C VAL A 44 14.67 12.60 -2.97
N ASN A 45 15.86 12.07 -2.69
CA ASN A 45 16.99 12.12 -3.60
C ASN A 45 17.84 10.86 -3.48
N LEU A 46 18.64 10.57 -4.49
CA LEU A 46 19.40 9.33 -4.59
C LEU A 46 20.81 9.64 -5.07
N VAL A 47 21.76 8.86 -4.59
CA VAL A 47 23.12 8.81 -5.12
C VAL A 47 23.42 7.39 -5.54
N THR A 48 24.10 7.26 -6.67
CA THR A 48 24.46 5.97 -7.25
C THR A 48 25.97 5.94 -7.41
N ILE A 49 26.63 4.92 -6.85
CA ILE A 49 28.08 4.75 -6.95
C ILE A 49 28.43 3.32 -7.35
N ASP A 50 29.57 3.16 -8.02
CA ASP A 50 30.15 1.84 -8.23
C ASP A 50 30.99 1.42 -7.02
N VAL A 51 30.68 0.25 -6.45
CA VAL A 51 31.47 -0.38 -5.40
C VAL A 51 31.91 -1.75 -5.91
N ALA A 52 33.18 -1.83 -6.32
CA ALA A 52 33.80 -3.05 -6.83
C ALA A 52 33.04 -3.68 -8.02
N GLY A 53 32.54 -2.85 -8.96
CA GLY A 53 31.79 -3.31 -10.12
C GLY A 53 30.32 -3.62 -9.85
N THR A 54 29.80 -3.26 -8.67
CA THR A 54 28.38 -3.36 -8.33
C THR A 54 27.82 -1.97 -8.06
N GLU A 55 26.71 -1.64 -8.71
CA GLU A 55 26.02 -0.39 -8.50
C GLU A 55 25.30 -0.38 -7.15
N LEU A 56 25.69 0.56 -6.29
CA LEU A 56 25.04 0.86 -5.01
C LEU A 56 24.20 2.11 -5.16
N THR A 57 22.90 1.99 -4.89
CA THR A 57 22.00 3.14 -4.78
C THR A 57 21.77 3.45 -3.31
N VAL A 58 22.05 4.68 -2.88
CA VAL A 58 21.70 5.18 -1.55
C VAL A 58 20.56 6.17 -1.70
N THR A 59 19.40 5.77 -1.20
CA THR A 59 18.19 6.60 -1.22
C THR A 59 18.10 7.41 0.06
N PHE A 60 17.87 8.70 -0.08
CA PHE A 60 17.64 9.65 1.00
C PHE A 60 16.21 10.17 0.92
N VAL A 61 15.44 10.02 1.99
CA VAL A 61 14.08 10.55 2.10
C VAL A 61 13.97 11.44 3.32
N PHE A 62 13.70 12.72 3.13
CA PHE A 62 13.41 13.62 4.23
C PHE A 62 12.14 13.18 4.96
N ILE A 63 12.15 13.21 6.29
CA ILE A 63 11.03 12.77 7.12
C ILE A 63 10.22 14.00 7.57
N ASN A 64 9.06 14.20 6.94
CA ASN A 64 8.03 15.15 7.35
C ASN A 64 6.63 14.54 7.18
N GLU A 65 5.59 15.31 7.43
CA GLU A 65 4.20 14.88 7.33
C GLU A 65 3.85 14.32 5.94
N ARG A 66 4.46 14.88 4.88
CA ARG A 66 4.25 14.46 3.49
C ARG A 66 4.89 13.09 3.22
N THR A 67 5.98 12.75 3.91
CA THR A 67 6.54 11.39 3.92
C THR A 67 5.52 10.37 4.43
N PHE A 68 4.72 10.71 5.43
CA PHE A 68 3.67 9.84 5.97
C PHE A 68 2.38 9.80 5.12
N GLN A 69 2.26 10.69 4.14
CA GLN A 69 1.19 10.67 3.14
C GLN A 69 1.56 9.82 1.90
N SER A 70 2.82 9.37 1.83
CA SER A 70 3.32 8.48 0.80
C SER A 70 2.98 7.01 1.08
N LYS A 71 3.30 6.11 0.14
CA LYS A 71 3.10 4.66 0.22
C LYS A 71 4.14 3.96 1.11
N ILE A 72 4.60 4.58 2.20
CA ILE A 72 5.46 3.93 3.19
C ILE A 72 4.66 2.84 3.92
N SER A 73 5.31 1.71 4.24
CA SER A 73 4.62 0.65 4.98
C SER A 73 4.28 1.10 6.40
N PRO A 74 3.28 0.49 7.06
CA PRO A 74 2.94 0.81 8.45
C PRO A 74 4.07 0.54 9.44
N ASP A 75 4.85 -0.53 9.24
CA ASP A 75 5.94 -0.88 10.13
C ASP A 75 7.06 0.17 10.03
N LEU A 76 7.38 0.58 8.80
CA LEU A 76 8.32 1.67 8.59
C LEU A 76 7.74 2.99 9.11
N ALA A 77 6.47 3.32 8.85
CA ALA A 77 5.83 4.53 9.35
C ALA A 77 5.90 4.58 10.89
N TRP A 78 5.60 3.47 11.57
CA TRP A 78 5.74 3.37 13.02
C TRP A 78 7.19 3.59 13.48
N LYS A 79 8.16 3.03 12.76
CA LYS A 79 9.60 3.24 13.02
C LYS A 79 10.06 4.66 12.75
N LEU A 80 9.47 5.34 11.76
CA LEU A 80 9.82 6.70 11.38
C LEU A 80 9.12 7.76 12.24
N GLN A 81 7.98 7.42 12.86
CA GLN A 81 7.17 8.34 13.65
C GLN A 81 7.94 9.11 14.74
N PRO A 82 8.90 8.51 15.48
CA PRO A 82 9.72 9.22 16.47
C PRO A 82 10.67 10.29 15.89
N TYR A 83 10.82 10.33 14.57
CA TYR A 83 11.73 11.25 13.86
C TYR A 83 11.01 12.40 13.16
N LEU A 84 9.67 12.38 13.15
CA LEU A 84 8.86 13.46 12.58
C LEU A 84 9.17 14.79 13.27
N GLY A 85 9.49 15.82 12.47
CA GLY A 85 9.81 17.17 12.96
C GLY A 85 11.20 17.32 13.59
N ARG A 86 12.08 16.30 13.51
CA ARG A 86 13.44 16.33 14.09
C ARG A 86 14.54 16.64 13.09
N ASN A 87 14.20 17.17 11.91
CA ASN A 87 15.11 17.30 10.77
C ASN A 87 15.84 15.98 10.52
N ALA A 88 15.09 14.96 10.13
CA ALA A 88 15.63 13.62 9.96
C ALA A 88 15.47 13.13 8.54
N VAL A 89 16.40 12.27 8.11
CA VAL A 89 16.44 11.66 6.79
C VAL A 89 16.46 10.16 6.97
N TYR A 90 15.50 9.48 6.34
CA TYR A 90 15.55 8.03 6.15
C TYR A 90 16.59 7.71 5.07
N VAL A 91 17.44 6.71 5.34
CA VAL A 91 18.54 6.31 4.47
C VAL A 91 18.44 4.82 4.16
N ASN A 92 18.45 4.50 2.87
CA ASN A 92 18.39 3.12 2.38
C ASN A 92 19.45 2.87 1.30
N PRO A 93 20.58 2.22 1.66
CA PRO A 93 21.46 1.60 0.68
C PRO A 93 20.85 0.30 0.14
N SER A 94 20.87 0.14 -1.18
CA SER A 94 20.38 -1.06 -1.87
C SER A 94 21.19 -1.38 -3.12
N ILE A 95 21.23 -2.67 -3.46
CA ILE A 95 21.78 -3.20 -4.72
C ILE A 95 20.78 -4.20 -5.31
N ASP A 96 20.78 -4.35 -6.63
CA ASP A 96 19.89 -5.30 -7.33
C ASP A 96 20.27 -6.76 -7.07
N ALA A 97 21.55 -7.02 -6.80
CA ALA A 97 22.06 -8.37 -6.56
C ALA A 97 21.69 -8.90 -5.18
N VAL A 98 21.40 -10.20 -5.10
CA VAL A 98 21.23 -10.90 -3.82
C VAL A 98 22.60 -11.39 -3.35
N VAL A 99 23.13 -10.79 -2.29
CA VAL A 99 24.43 -11.12 -1.72
C VAL A 99 24.32 -11.43 -0.23
N GLY A 100 25.22 -12.28 0.26
CA GLY A 100 25.31 -12.56 1.70
C GLY A 100 25.88 -11.39 2.51
N MET A 101 26.57 -10.46 1.85
CA MET A 101 27.18 -9.28 2.44
C MET A 101 27.55 -8.27 1.35
N PHE A 102 27.17 -7.01 1.53
CA PHE A 102 27.61 -5.90 0.69
C PHE A 102 28.22 -4.78 1.56
N PRO A 103 29.35 -4.17 1.15
CA PRO A 103 29.96 -3.07 1.91
C PRO A 103 29.18 -1.76 1.74
N PHE A 104 28.86 -1.13 2.86
CA PHE A 104 28.33 0.24 2.97
C PHE A 104 28.90 0.88 4.23
N ASP A 105 29.09 2.20 4.29
CA ASP A 105 29.53 2.84 5.53
C ASP A 105 28.77 4.15 5.74
N PRO A 106 27.81 4.22 6.70
CA PRO A 106 27.04 5.43 6.94
C PRO A 106 27.92 6.62 7.37
N GLN A 107 29.15 6.38 7.88
CA GLN A 107 30.08 7.46 8.21
C GLN A 107 30.69 8.17 7.00
N LEU A 108 30.50 7.63 5.79
CA LEU A 108 30.87 8.30 4.54
C LEU A 108 29.83 9.34 4.09
N VAL A 109 28.68 9.43 4.78
CA VAL A 109 27.72 10.50 4.55
C VAL A 109 28.25 11.80 5.14
N LEU A 110 28.26 12.86 4.33
CA LEU A 110 28.55 14.22 4.73
C LEU A 110 27.34 15.10 4.42
N ILE A 111 27.16 16.15 5.22
CA ILE A 111 26.14 17.18 5.03
C ILE A 111 26.83 18.45 4.60
N GLU A 112 26.36 19.11 3.56
CA GLU A 112 26.85 20.44 3.19
C GLU A 112 25.68 21.42 3.08
N GLN A 113 25.76 22.52 3.82
CA GLN A 113 24.83 23.65 3.72
C GLN A 113 25.62 24.95 3.86
N ASP A 114 25.32 25.93 3.01
CA ASP A 114 26.01 27.23 2.97
C ASP A 114 27.54 27.14 2.89
N GLY A 115 28.05 26.13 2.19
CA GLY A 115 29.49 25.88 2.02
C GLY A 115 30.19 25.32 3.27
N VAL A 116 29.43 24.97 4.32
CA VAL A 116 29.93 24.28 5.49
C VAL A 116 29.65 22.79 5.36
N THR A 117 30.72 22.00 5.26
CA THR A 117 30.63 20.53 5.24
C THR A 117 30.79 19.98 6.65
N THR A 118 29.81 19.22 7.12
CA THR A 118 29.79 18.58 8.43
C THR A 118 29.62 17.07 8.28
N ARG A 119 30.34 16.30 9.09
CA ARG A 119 30.11 14.85 9.21
C ARG A 119 29.14 14.61 10.37
N PRO A 120 28.05 13.86 10.18
CA PRO A 120 27.20 13.45 11.28
C PRO A 120 27.95 12.61 12.30
N ASP A 121 27.63 12.81 13.58
CA ASP A 121 28.16 11.98 14.66
C ASP A 121 27.53 10.58 14.61
N LEU A 122 28.21 9.60 15.22
CA LEU A 122 27.67 8.24 15.32
C LEU A 122 26.31 8.19 16.03
N ASP A 123 26.13 9.01 17.05
CA ASP A 123 24.89 9.08 17.84
C ASP A 123 23.72 9.73 17.07
N SER A 124 24.00 10.37 15.93
CA SER A 124 22.97 10.91 15.02
C SER A 124 22.29 9.82 14.19
N TRP A 125 22.83 8.60 14.17
CA TRP A 125 22.29 7.48 13.41
C TRP A 125 21.43 6.56 14.28
N SER A 126 20.23 6.24 13.80
CA SER A 126 19.44 5.12 14.30
C SER A 126 19.38 4.01 13.27
N GLU A 127 19.72 2.81 13.69
CA GLU A 127 19.56 1.60 12.90
C GLU A 127 18.09 1.15 12.88
N LEU A 128 17.52 0.91 11.69
CA LEU A 128 16.17 0.33 11.55
C LEU A 128 16.20 -1.15 11.19
N THR A 129 17.17 -1.56 10.38
CA THR A 129 17.46 -2.96 10.08
C THR A 129 18.86 -3.34 10.51
N ALA A 130 19.00 -4.51 11.13
CA ALA A 130 20.28 -5.03 11.57
C ALA A 130 21.31 -5.07 10.43
N GLY A 131 22.52 -4.59 10.71
CA GLY A 131 23.63 -4.53 9.76
C GLY A 131 23.82 -3.17 9.10
N PHE A 132 22.91 -2.20 9.29
CA PHE A 132 23.02 -0.87 8.68
C PHE A 132 24.27 -0.13 9.21
N SER A 133 24.42 -0.05 10.53
CA SER A 133 25.53 0.66 11.17
C SER A 133 26.86 -0.06 11.05
N SER A 134 26.84 -1.39 10.86
CA SER A 134 28.04 -2.19 10.61
C SER A 134 28.40 -2.31 9.14
N GLY A 135 27.60 -1.73 8.24
CA GLY A 135 27.94 -1.66 6.83
C GLY A 135 27.81 -2.97 6.07
N THR A 136 26.95 -3.86 6.55
CA THR A 136 26.79 -5.22 6.04
C THR A 136 25.31 -5.54 5.92
N PHE A 137 24.76 -5.41 4.72
CA PHE A 137 23.37 -5.77 4.46
C PHE A 137 23.24 -7.06 3.64
N GLN A 138 22.17 -7.81 3.92
CA GLN A 138 21.88 -9.14 3.36
C GLN A 138 20.71 -9.06 2.37
N VAL A 139 20.22 -10.23 1.93
CA VAL A 139 18.99 -10.37 1.14
C VAL A 139 17.90 -9.48 1.70
N ASN A 140 17.29 -8.68 0.81
CA ASN A 140 16.21 -7.78 1.18
C ASN A 140 15.14 -8.59 1.95
N PRO A 141 14.69 -8.12 3.13
CA PRO A 141 13.67 -8.81 3.92
C PRO A 141 12.36 -9.05 3.14
N SER A 142 12.10 -8.25 2.10
CA SER A 142 10.97 -8.39 1.16
C SER A 142 11.10 -9.58 0.21
N GLY A 143 12.22 -10.31 0.27
CA GLY A 143 12.53 -11.47 -0.55
C GLY A 143 13.64 -11.20 -1.57
N PRO A 144 14.25 -12.28 -2.10
CA PRO A 144 15.41 -12.20 -3.00
C PRO A 144 15.11 -11.54 -4.36
N GLN A 145 13.84 -11.31 -4.70
CA GLN A 145 13.48 -10.57 -5.91
C GLN A 145 13.75 -9.07 -5.81
N GLN A 146 14.01 -8.55 -4.59
CA GLN A 146 14.25 -7.13 -4.30
C GLN A 146 15.71 -6.83 -3.95
N GLY A 147 16.64 -7.70 -4.38
CA GLY A 147 18.07 -7.52 -4.18
C GLY A 147 18.51 -7.60 -2.71
N SER A 148 19.47 -6.77 -2.32
CA SER A 148 19.99 -6.67 -0.95
C SER A 148 19.97 -5.21 -0.48
N GLY A 149 19.63 -4.96 0.79
CA GLY A 149 19.58 -3.60 1.32
C GLY A 149 19.45 -3.51 2.83
N SER A 150 19.67 -2.32 3.38
CA SER A 150 19.45 -2.00 4.80
C SER A 150 18.85 -0.61 4.97
N GLU A 151 18.41 -0.30 6.19
CA GLU A 151 17.63 0.88 6.51
C GLU A 151 18.13 1.52 7.81
N GLY A 152 18.24 2.84 7.80
CA GLY A 152 18.60 3.65 8.95
C GLY A 152 17.97 5.04 8.88
N VAL A 153 18.07 5.79 9.97
CA VAL A 153 17.64 7.19 10.05
C VAL A 153 18.81 8.04 10.53
N LEU A 154 19.07 9.11 9.80
CA LEU A 154 19.99 10.16 10.18
C LEU A 154 19.20 11.34 10.77
N VAL A 155 19.43 11.64 12.05
CA VAL A 155 18.87 12.83 12.71
C VAL A 155 19.85 13.98 12.58
N LEU A 156 19.48 14.98 11.76
CA LEU A 156 20.29 16.16 11.53
C LEU A 156 20.08 17.22 12.61
N GLY A 157 18.87 17.32 13.17
CA GLY A 157 18.57 18.30 14.22
C GLY A 157 18.92 19.72 13.77
N ASP A 158 19.74 20.41 14.56
CA ASP A 158 20.18 21.78 14.30
C ASP A 158 21.37 21.88 13.31
N LEU A 159 21.83 20.76 12.75
CA LEU A 159 22.90 20.74 11.74
C LEU A 159 22.49 21.36 10.40
N ILE A 160 21.18 21.48 10.15
CA ILE A 160 20.64 22.11 8.94
C ILE A 160 19.49 23.07 9.26
N ASP A 161 19.35 24.10 8.43
CA ASP A 161 18.12 24.87 8.25
C ASP A 161 17.32 24.24 7.10
N ILE A 162 16.18 23.61 7.43
CA ILE A 162 15.31 22.95 6.46
C ILE A 162 14.70 23.92 5.42
N GLN A 163 14.65 25.22 5.71
CA GLN A 163 14.13 26.22 4.76
C GLN A 163 15.13 26.53 3.64
N GLN A 164 16.35 26.04 3.75
CA GLN A 164 17.41 26.24 2.78
C GLN A 164 17.81 24.90 2.14
N PRO A 165 18.26 24.91 0.87
CA PRO A 165 18.85 23.73 0.26
C PRO A 165 20.00 23.19 1.11
N PHE A 166 20.14 21.86 1.14
CA PHE A 166 21.30 21.20 1.72
C PHE A 166 21.64 19.97 0.88
N ASP A 167 22.91 19.60 0.91
CA ASP A 167 23.43 18.45 0.21
C ASP A 167 23.68 17.29 1.17
N LEU A 168 23.24 16.10 0.77
CA LEU A 168 23.72 14.82 1.27
C LEU A 168 24.79 14.32 0.31
N ILE A 169 26.00 14.13 0.80
CA ILE A 169 27.13 13.66 0.01
C ILE A 169 27.50 12.26 0.50
N TYR A 170 27.61 11.29 -0.39
CA TYR A 170 28.07 9.94 -0.05
C TYR A 170 29.17 9.52 -1.02
N ALA A 171 30.35 9.18 -0.48
CA ALA A 171 31.53 8.78 -1.26
C ALA A 171 31.91 9.76 -2.40
N GLY A 172 31.58 11.06 -2.23
CA GLY A 172 31.87 12.12 -3.21
C GLY A 172 30.72 12.45 -4.17
N GLU A 173 29.69 11.58 -4.26
CA GLU A 173 28.47 11.87 -5.02
C GLU A 173 27.49 12.70 -4.18
N ARG A 174 26.79 13.63 -4.83
CA ARG A 174 25.97 14.65 -4.17
C ARG A 174 24.49 14.51 -4.52
N ALA A 175 23.64 14.57 -3.50
CA ALA A 175 22.19 14.67 -3.58
C ALA A 175 21.71 15.93 -2.88
N THR A 176 21.28 16.93 -3.66
CA THR A 176 20.72 18.20 -3.14
C THR A 176 19.24 18.05 -2.80
N LEU A 177 18.84 18.32 -1.56
CA LEU A 177 17.44 18.45 -1.16
C LEU A 177 17.02 19.91 -1.09
N VAL A 178 15.83 20.19 -1.63
CA VAL A 178 15.17 21.50 -1.59
C VAL A 178 13.73 21.25 -1.15
N ILE A 179 13.47 21.33 0.15
CA ILE A 179 12.15 20.99 0.71
C ILE A 179 11.19 22.15 0.47
N GLY A 180 10.16 21.94 -0.35
CA GLY A 180 9.14 22.93 -0.66
C GLY A 180 8.18 23.18 0.52
N PRO A 181 7.51 24.35 0.55
CA PRO A 181 6.51 24.66 1.57
C PRO A 181 5.28 23.74 1.44
N THR A 182 4.67 23.39 2.57
CA THR A 182 3.42 22.63 2.65
C THR A 182 2.28 23.44 2.02
N ALA A 183 1.82 23.05 0.83
CA ALA A 183 0.75 23.76 0.13
C ALA A 183 -0.62 23.46 0.78
N VAL A 184 -1.33 24.50 1.20
CA VAL A 184 -2.74 24.44 1.64
C VAL A 184 -3.63 24.57 0.40
N ALA A 185 -4.44 23.56 0.11
CA ALA A 185 -5.31 23.54 -1.07
C ALA A 185 -6.42 24.61 -1.01
N SER A 186 -6.63 25.34 -2.11
CA SER A 186 -7.80 26.20 -2.37
C SER A 186 -8.71 25.54 -3.43
N PRO A 187 -10.05 25.73 -3.36
CA PRO A 187 -11.00 25.06 -4.25
C PRO A 187 -11.14 25.83 -5.56
N ALA A 188 -11.16 25.13 -6.70
CA ALA A 188 -11.55 25.70 -7.99
C ALA A 188 -12.74 24.93 -8.57
N ALA A 189 -13.77 25.71 -8.91
CA ALA A 189 -15.05 25.30 -9.48
C ALA A 189 -14.94 24.83 -10.94
N GLY A 190 -15.87 23.97 -11.37
CA GLY A 190 -16.20 23.76 -12.78
C GLY A 190 -16.74 22.37 -13.12
N VAL A 191 -18.06 22.20 -13.04
CA VAL A 191 -18.80 21.10 -13.68
C VAL A 191 -19.04 21.44 -15.16
N PRO A 192 -19.01 20.46 -16.08
CA PRO A 192 -20.12 20.31 -17.01
C PRO A 192 -20.67 18.86 -17.12
N ALA A 193 -21.87 18.77 -17.71
CA ALA A 193 -22.90 17.74 -17.59
C ALA A 193 -22.78 16.49 -18.51
N SER A 194 -23.63 15.50 -18.18
CA SER A 194 -24.00 14.20 -18.81
C SER A 194 -24.16 14.20 -20.35
N ALA A 195 -24.26 13.08 -21.10
CA ALA A 195 -24.73 11.70 -20.88
C ALA A 195 -24.19 10.75 -22.00
N SER A 196 -24.34 9.42 -21.93
CA SER A 196 -25.47 8.68 -22.55
C SER A 196 -25.46 7.17 -22.20
N GLN A 197 -26.67 6.61 -22.01
CA GLN A 197 -27.00 5.18 -21.94
C GLN A 197 -26.77 4.45 -23.27
N SER A 198 -26.42 3.15 -23.21
CA SER A 198 -26.69 2.17 -24.27
C SER A 198 -26.24 0.78 -23.82
N HIS A 199 -27.13 -0.11 -23.34
CA HIS A 199 -27.04 -1.57 -23.51
C HIS A 199 -28.44 -2.20 -23.31
N ASP A 200 -28.75 -3.24 -24.10
CA ASP A 200 -29.97 -4.05 -23.98
C ASP A 200 -29.91 -4.95 -22.73
N PRO A 201 -31.04 -5.28 -22.06
CA PRO A 201 -31.06 -6.09 -20.85
C PRO A 201 -30.53 -7.51 -21.09
N ILE A 202 -29.60 -7.96 -20.25
CA ILE A 202 -29.12 -9.34 -20.26
C ILE A 202 -30.15 -10.23 -19.55
N ASP A 203 -30.57 -11.31 -20.21
CA ASP A 203 -31.48 -12.31 -19.64
C ASP A 203 -30.70 -13.17 -18.62
N ILE A 204 -30.96 -12.97 -17.32
CA ILE A 204 -30.27 -13.65 -16.21
C ILE A 204 -31.20 -14.72 -15.65
N GLU A 205 -30.71 -15.97 -15.56
CA GLU A 205 -31.49 -17.05 -14.98
C GLU A 205 -31.83 -16.74 -13.50
N PRO A 206 -33.09 -16.91 -13.06
CA PRO A 206 -33.49 -16.67 -11.67
C PRO A 206 -32.67 -17.51 -10.69
N LEU A 207 -32.37 -16.94 -9.51
CA LEU A 207 -31.67 -17.60 -8.39
C LEU A 207 -32.20 -19.00 -8.06
N GLU A 208 -33.49 -19.26 -8.28
CA GLU A 208 -34.13 -20.56 -8.04
C GLU A 208 -33.54 -21.72 -8.88
N THR A 209 -32.82 -21.38 -9.96
CA THR A 209 -32.21 -22.34 -10.90
C THR A 209 -30.75 -22.66 -10.57
N LEU A 210 -30.07 -21.83 -9.77
CA LEU A 210 -28.68 -21.98 -9.35
C LEU A 210 -28.68 -22.48 -7.89
N GLY A 211 -28.24 -23.71 -7.67
CA GLY A 211 -28.46 -24.45 -6.42
C GLY A 211 -27.78 -23.86 -5.19
N THR A 212 -26.77 -22.99 -5.36
CA THR A 212 -26.08 -22.28 -4.27
C THR A 212 -25.50 -20.91 -4.71
N LEU A 213 -25.29 -20.00 -3.75
CA LEU A 213 -24.56 -18.71 -3.96
C LEU A 213 -23.20 -18.92 -4.66
N GLN A 214 -22.51 -20.01 -4.31
CA GLN A 214 -21.23 -20.40 -4.87
C GLN A 214 -21.35 -20.75 -6.36
N GLU A 215 -22.41 -21.46 -6.77
CA GLU A 215 -22.68 -21.76 -8.18
C GLU A 215 -22.99 -20.50 -9.00
N LEU A 216 -23.76 -19.56 -8.44
CA LEU A 216 -24.03 -18.27 -9.07
C LEU A 216 -22.74 -17.47 -9.33
N LEU A 217 -21.84 -17.41 -8.35
CA LEU A 217 -20.60 -16.64 -8.46
C LEU A 217 -19.56 -17.30 -9.40
N LEU A 218 -19.66 -18.62 -9.59
CA LEU A 218 -18.84 -19.39 -10.53
C LEU A 218 -19.42 -19.44 -11.96
N HIS A 219 -20.66 -18.99 -12.15
CA HIS A 219 -21.34 -19.01 -13.45
C HIS A 219 -20.64 -18.12 -14.49
N GLU A 220 -20.72 -18.45 -15.79
CA GLU A 220 -20.04 -17.68 -16.85
C GLU A 220 -20.51 -16.21 -16.94
N ALA A 221 -21.75 -15.94 -16.53
CA ALA A 221 -22.36 -14.61 -16.53
C ALA A 221 -22.02 -13.78 -15.27
N PHE A 222 -20.75 -13.72 -14.87
CA PHE A 222 -20.31 -12.94 -13.72
C PHE A 222 -20.14 -11.45 -14.07
N SER A 223 -21.19 -10.66 -13.86
CA SER A 223 -21.21 -9.20 -14.10
C SER A 223 -21.97 -8.45 -12.99
N SER A 224 -21.71 -7.15 -12.84
CA SER A 224 -22.41 -6.29 -11.88
C SER A 224 -23.94 -6.35 -12.03
N GLU A 225 -24.44 -6.27 -13.28
CA GLU A 225 -25.87 -6.33 -13.58
C GLU A 225 -26.48 -7.69 -13.24
N ALA A 226 -25.80 -8.78 -13.59
CA ALA A 226 -26.25 -10.13 -13.27
C ALA A 226 -26.33 -10.38 -11.76
N MET A 227 -25.31 -9.93 -11.03
CA MET A 227 -25.28 -10.07 -9.57
C MET A 227 -26.31 -9.17 -8.89
N ALA A 228 -26.49 -7.93 -9.37
CA ALA A 228 -27.51 -7.03 -8.85
C ALA A 228 -28.92 -7.61 -9.02
N ALA A 229 -29.23 -8.11 -10.22
CA ALA A 229 -30.52 -8.74 -10.49
C ALA A 229 -30.73 -10.01 -9.66
N ALA A 230 -29.71 -10.87 -9.57
CA ALA A 230 -29.78 -12.09 -8.78
C ALA A 230 -30.13 -11.77 -7.33
N PHE A 231 -29.48 -10.79 -6.70
CA PHE A 231 -29.74 -10.46 -5.30
C PHE A 231 -30.89 -9.45 -5.08
N GLU A 232 -31.59 -9.02 -6.12
CA GLU A 232 -32.56 -7.90 -6.06
C GLU A 232 -31.96 -6.64 -5.40
N LEU A 233 -30.73 -6.31 -5.79
CA LEU A 233 -30.01 -5.12 -5.34
C LEU A 233 -30.07 -4.01 -6.39
N ASP A 234 -29.93 -2.77 -5.93
CA ASP A 234 -29.68 -1.64 -6.81
C ASP A 234 -28.35 -1.84 -7.55
N PRO A 235 -28.33 -1.79 -8.90
CA PRO A 235 -27.11 -1.94 -9.70
C PRO A 235 -25.97 -0.99 -9.30
N ASP A 236 -26.28 0.21 -8.79
CA ASP A 236 -25.25 1.18 -8.38
C ASP A 236 -24.51 0.75 -7.10
N LEU A 237 -25.05 -0.23 -6.36
CA LEU A 237 -24.44 -0.79 -5.16
C LEU A 237 -23.58 -2.03 -5.45
N VAL A 238 -23.66 -2.59 -6.66
CA VAL A 238 -23.03 -3.86 -6.99
C VAL A 238 -21.96 -3.65 -8.05
N THR A 239 -20.77 -4.15 -7.79
CA THR A 239 -19.70 -4.13 -8.78
C THR A 239 -18.86 -5.40 -8.74
N THR A 240 -18.34 -5.80 -9.89
CA THR A 240 -17.58 -7.04 -10.07
C THR A 240 -16.20 -6.76 -10.62
N MET A 241 -15.22 -7.58 -10.23
CA MET A 241 -13.87 -7.57 -10.77
C MET A 241 -13.42 -8.99 -11.09
N VAL A 242 -12.84 -9.19 -12.27
CA VAL A 242 -12.26 -10.48 -12.70
C VAL A 242 -10.78 -10.28 -12.99
N LEU A 243 -9.94 -11.13 -12.39
CA LEU A 243 -8.49 -11.08 -12.49
C LEU A 243 -7.98 -12.42 -12.98
N SER A 244 -7.17 -12.43 -14.04
CA SER A 244 -6.68 -13.68 -14.65
C SER A 244 -5.14 -13.82 -14.64
N PRO A 245 -4.47 -13.79 -13.47
CA PRO A 245 -3.01 -13.90 -13.43
C PRO A 245 -2.55 -15.32 -13.74
N ARG A 246 -1.67 -15.47 -14.74
CA ARG A 246 -0.89 -16.69 -15.04
C ARG A 246 -1.71 -18.00 -15.07
N GLY A 247 -2.93 -17.95 -15.61
CA GLY A 247 -3.79 -19.13 -15.76
C GLY A 247 -4.65 -19.47 -14.55
N SER A 248 -4.62 -18.64 -13.50
CA SER A 248 -5.64 -18.62 -12.44
C SER A 248 -6.68 -17.53 -12.72
N GLU A 249 -7.88 -17.69 -12.19
CA GLU A 249 -8.96 -16.70 -12.28
C GLU A 249 -9.49 -16.40 -10.88
N LEU A 250 -9.47 -15.14 -10.48
CA LEU A 250 -10.06 -14.64 -9.24
C LEU A 250 -11.21 -13.71 -9.61
N ARG A 251 -12.38 -13.96 -9.02
CA ARG A 251 -13.56 -13.14 -9.17
C ARG A 251 -13.88 -12.50 -7.83
N LEU A 252 -14.09 -11.20 -7.83
CA LEU A 252 -14.47 -10.42 -6.67
C LEU A 252 -15.82 -9.76 -6.93
N LEU A 253 -16.78 -9.99 -6.03
CA LEU A 253 -18.05 -9.29 -5.99
C LEU A 253 -18.03 -8.31 -4.83
N PHE A 254 -18.34 -7.05 -5.11
CA PHE A 254 -18.41 -5.98 -4.12
C PHE A 254 -19.85 -5.48 -4.02
N VAL A 255 -20.37 -5.37 -2.80
CA VAL A 255 -21.69 -4.81 -2.52
C VAL A 255 -21.57 -3.69 -1.49
N ARG A 256 -21.93 -2.48 -1.87
CA ARG A 256 -22.00 -1.34 -0.95
C ARG A 256 -23.21 -1.50 -0.04
N LEU A 257 -22.98 -1.50 1.26
CA LEU A 257 -23.97 -1.79 2.29
C LEU A 257 -24.77 -0.54 2.63
N GLU A 258 -25.81 -0.28 1.84
CA GLU A 258 -26.81 0.76 2.10
C GLU A 258 -28.06 0.21 2.80
N SER A 259 -28.91 1.10 3.31
CA SER A 259 -30.14 0.69 4.00
C SER A 259 -31.10 -0.11 3.12
N SER A 260 -31.08 0.11 1.79
CA SER A 260 -31.88 -0.64 0.81
C SER A 260 -31.47 -2.11 0.68
N VAL A 261 -30.26 -2.48 1.11
CA VAL A 261 -29.79 -3.88 1.10
C VAL A 261 -30.65 -4.77 2.01
N ARG A 262 -31.34 -4.22 3.02
CA ARG A 262 -32.25 -4.98 3.90
C ARG A 262 -33.37 -5.68 3.16
N ASP A 263 -33.81 -5.13 2.03
CA ASP A 263 -34.92 -5.65 1.25
C ASP A 263 -34.46 -6.65 0.16
N SER A 264 -33.17 -7.01 0.14
CA SER A 264 -32.56 -7.88 -0.87
C SER A 264 -32.74 -9.38 -0.60
N LEU A 265 -32.39 -10.21 -1.59
CA LEU A 265 -32.40 -11.68 -1.50
C LEU A 265 -31.14 -12.29 -0.87
N LEU A 266 -30.34 -11.51 -0.14
CA LEU A 266 -29.11 -11.98 0.52
C LEU A 266 -29.35 -12.96 1.69
N GLY A 267 -30.61 -13.16 2.09
CA GLY A 267 -31.00 -14.05 3.18
C GLY A 267 -30.90 -13.39 4.55
N SER A 268 -31.84 -13.70 5.46
CA SER A 268 -31.97 -13.05 6.76
C SER A 268 -30.71 -13.12 7.61
N ASP A 269 -30.03 -14.28 7.62
CA ASP A 269 -28.84 -14.48 8.46
C ASP A 269 -27.68 -13.57 8.05
N LEU A 270 -27.51 -13.32 6.75
CA LEU A 270 -26.49 -12.41 6.24
C LEU A 270 -26.89 -10.95 6.48
N ILE A 271 -28.17 -10.61 6.30
CA ILE A 271 -28.68 -9.27 6.62
C ILE A 271 -28.44 -8.94 8.10
N ASP A 272 -28.77 -9.86 9.01
CA ASP A 272 -28.54 -9.70 10.45
C ASP A 272 -27.04 -9.53 10.77
N ALA A 273 -26.16 -10.26 10.08
CA ALA A 273 -24.71 -10.17 10.29
C ALA A 273 -24.11 -8.82 9.84
N VAL A 274 -24.73 -8.14 8.88
CA VAL A 274 -24.21 -6.87 8.34
C VAL A 274 -24.99 -5.63 8.79
N ASP A 275 -26.09 -5.78 9.54
CA ASP A 275 -26.99 -4.70 9.94
C ASP A 275 -26.25 -3.55 10.66
N GLU A 276 -25.29 -3.87 11.53
CA GLU A 276 -24.52 -2.88 12.30
C GLU A 276 -23.65 -1.95 11.43
N VAL A 277 -23.36 -2.35 10.19
CA VAL A 277 -22.50 -1.59 9.27
C VAL A 277 -23.26 -1.05 8.05
N MET A 278 -24.55 -1.34 7.92
CA MET A 278 -25.38 -0.76 6.86
C MET A 278 -25.51 0.76 7.00
N GLY A 279 -25.49 1.47 5.87
CA GLY A 279 -25.55 2.93 5.81
C GLY A 279 -24.27 3.64 6.27
N THR A 280 -23.19 2.90 6.53
CA THR A 280 -21.87 3.48 6.86
C THR A 280 -20.96 3.61 5.63
N GLY A 281 -21.47 3.24 4.45
CA GLY A 281 -20.70 3.08 3.21
C GLY A 281 -19.80 1.85 3.18
N ALA A 282 -19.85 0.99 4.21
CA ALA A 282 -19.10 -0.27 4.23
C ALA A 282 -19.35 -1.10 2.96
N VAL A 283 -18.34 -1.86 2.53
CA VAL A 283 -18.40 -2.65 1.30
C VAL A 283 -18.20 -4.12 1.66
N MET A 284 -19.19 -4.95 1.38
CA MET A 284 -19.08 -6.40 1.46
C MET A 284 -18.33 -6.94 0.25
N VAL A 285 -17.46 -7.92 0.46
CA VAL A 285 -16.61 -8.53 -0.56
C VAL A 285 -16.75 -10.04 -0.51
N TRP A 286 -17.04 -10.65 -1.66
CA TRP A 286 -16.87 -12.09 -1.88
C TRP A 286 -15.75 -12.32 -2.86
N ALA A 287 -14.84 -13.22 -2.50
CA ALA A 287 -13.78 -13.71 -3.38
C ALA A 287 -14.01 -15.19 -3.69
N VAL A 288 -14.03 -15.52 -4.98
CA VAL A 288 -14.22 -16.89 -5.48
C VAL A 288 -13.23 -17.15 -6.62
N SER A 289 -12.81 -18.39 -6.78
CA SER A 289 -11.92 -18.78 -7.87
C SER A 289 -12.35 -20.10 -8.51
N PRO A 290 -12.67 -20.17 -9.82
CA PRO A 290 -12.95 -21.45 -10.47
C PRO A 290 -11.72 -22.37 -10.61
N THR A 291 -10.51 -21.80 -10.58
CA THR A 291 -9.25 -22.53 -10.83
C THR A 291 -8.29 -22.54 -9.64
N GLY A 292 -8.63 -21.81 -8.57
CA GLY A 292 -7.78 -21.52 -7.44
C GLY A 292 -6.82 -20.36 -7.73
N ALA A 293 -6.88 -19.31 -6.92
CA ALA A 293 -6.14 -18.06 -7.14
C ALA A 293 -5.60 -17.47 -5.83
N GLU A 294 -4.46 -16.77 -5.92
CA GLU A 294 -3.94 -15.99 -4.79
C GLU A 294 -4.94 -14.88 -4.44
N PHE A 295 -5.31 -14.82 -3.17
CA PHE A 295 -6.22 -13.81 -2.66
C PHE A 295 -5.77 -13.39 -1.27
N SER A 296 -5.70 -12.08 -1.04
CA SER A 296 -5.47 -11.52 0.28
C SER A 296 -6.30 -10.25 0.43
N PRO A 297 -7.16 -10.13 1.46
CA PRO A 297 -7.94 -8.91 1.67
C PRO A 297 -7.07 -7.70 1.96
N TRP A 298 -5.81 -7.90 2.35
CA TRP A 298 -4.85 -6.82 2.55
C TRP A 298 -4.41 -6.12 1.26
N ASN A 299 -4.72 -6.71 0.10
CA ASN A 299 -4.54 -6.06 -1.20
C ASN A 299 -5.68 -5.10 -1.56
N LEU A 300 -6.72 -5.02 -0.72
CA LEU A 300 -7.83 -4.09 -0.90
C LEU A 300 -7.47 -2.70 -0.37
N TYR A 301 -7.90 -1.66 -1.09
CA TYR A 301 -7.87 -0.29 -0.59
C TYR A 301 -8.97 0.56 -1.24
N ILE A 302 -9.30 1.68 -0.60
CA ILE A 302 -10.27 2.66 -1.11
C ILE A 302 -9.52 3.82 -1.75
N GLN A 303 -10.05 4.44 -2.79
CA GLN A 303 -9.59 5.73 -3.26
C GLN A 303 -10.76 6.72 -3.27
N GLN A 304 -10.59 7.90 -2.70
CA GLN A 304 -11.57 8.98 -2.83
C GLN A 304 -10.84 10.31 -2.98
N ARG A 305 -11.22 11.11 -3.99
CA ARG A 305 -10.59 12.40 -4.32
C ARG A 305 -9.06 12.27 -4.39
N ASP A 306 -8.59 11.30 -5.16
CA ASP A 306 -7.18 10.92 -5.35
C ASP A 306 -6.44 10.45 -4.08
N THR A 307 -7.13 10.37 -2.94
CA THR A 307 -6.57 9.87 -1.68
C THR A 307 -6.81 8.37 -1.56
N ASN A 308 -5.76 7.58 -1.39
CA ASN A 308 -5.87 6.15 -1.13
C ASN A 308 -5.97 5.87 0.38
N PHE A 309 -6.97 5.09 0.79
CA PHE A 309 -7.17 4.59 2.14
C PHE A 309 -6.97 3.08 2.17
N VAL A 310 -5.77 2.69 2.59
CA VAL A 310 -5.29 1.31 2.73
C VAL A 310 -5.59 0.76 4.12
N PHE A 311 -5.83 -0.54 4.23
CA PHE A 311 -6.22 -1.20 5.48
C PHE A 311 -5.03 -1.86 6.17
N PHE A 312 -4.79 -1.50 7.43
CA PHE A 312 -3.66 -2.01 8.21
C PHE A 312 -4.06 -2.60 9.57
N SER A 313 -5.36 -2.70 9.82
CA SER A 313 -5.91 -3.25 11.04
C SER A 313 -7.02 -4.22 10.69
N THR A 314 -7.09 -5.31 11.43
CA THR A 314 -8.24 -6.22 11.36
C THR A 314 -9.54 -5.52 11.74
N ALA A 315 -9.48 -4.41 12.49
CA ALA A 315 -10.63 -3.57 12.81
C ALA A 315 -11.24 -2.85 11.59
N SER A 316 -10.50 -2.76 10.47
CA SER A 316 -11.04 -2.28 9.19
C SER A 316 -11.91 -3.32 8.49
N PHE A 317 -11.98 -4.53 9.04
CA PHE A 317 -12.71 -5.63 8.43
C PHE A 317 -13.69 -6.29 9.40
N VAL A 318 -14.67 -6.98 8.84
CA VAL A 318 -15.49 -7.98 9.54
C VAL A 318 -15.38 -9.28 8.75
N GLU A 319 -14.98 -10.38 9.40
CA GLU A 319 -14.95 -11.69 8.75
C GLU A 319 -16.39 -12.22 8.65
N LEU A 320 -16.84 -12.56 7.44
CA LEU A 320 -18.11 -13.26 7.22
C LEU A 320 -17.87 -14.77 7.04
N THR A 321 -16.72 -15.14 6.49
CA THR A 321 -16.19 -16.50 6.53
C THR A 321 -14.98 -16.56 7.45
N ASP A 322 -14.90 -17.63 8.25
CA ASP A 322 -13.77 -17.86 9.16
C ASP A 322 -12.42 -17.78 8.43
N GLY A 323 -11.51 -16.96 8.96
CA GLY A 323 -10.15 -16.87 8.43
C GLY A 323 -10.01 -16.00 7.18
N PHE A 324 -11.04 -15.24 6.79
CA PHE A 324 -10.97 -14.27 5.70
C PHE A 324 -9.71 -13.38 5.77
N LEU A 325 -9.29 -12.92 6.95
CA LEU A 325 -8.10 -12.04 7.09
C LEU A 325 -6.75 -12.77 6.99
N ARG A 326 -6.77 -14.10 6.97
CA ARG A 326 -5.58 -14.96 6.92
C ARG A 326 -5.49 -15.77 5.64
N VAL A 327 -6.43 -15.60 4.73
CA VAL A 327 -6.41 -16.24 3.42
C VAL A 327 -5.28 -15.64 2.58
N GLU A 328 -4.49 -16.51 1.97
CA GLU A 328 -3.47 -16.16 0.98
C GLU A 328 -3.84 -16.71 -0.41
N ARG A 329 -4.80 -17.64 -0.44
CA ARG A 329 -5.27 -18.34 -1.62
C ARG A 329 -6.73 -18.76 -1.41
N VAL A 330 -7.55 -18.51 -2.41
CA VAL A 330 -8.89 -19.10 -2.54
C VAL A 330 -8.75 -20.35 -3.38
N GLU A 331 -9.09 -21.52 -2.83
CA GLU A 331 -9.01 -22.77 -3.59
C GLU A 331 -10.10 -22.85 -4.66
N ALA A 332 -9.92 -23.76 -5.62
CA ALA A 332 -10.84 -23.93 -6.72
C ALA A 332 -12.25 -24.27 -6.22
N GLY A 333 -13.21 -23.44 -6.62
CA GLY A 333 -14.60 -23.50 -6.18
C GLY A 333 -14.86 -22.79 -4.86
N GLU A 334 -13.88 -22.59 -3.98
CA GLU A 334 -14.11 -22.02 -2.65
C GLU A 334 -14.51 -20.54 -2.69
N LEU A 335 -15.28 -20.14 -1.67
CA LEU A 335 -15.72 -18.77 -1.46
C LEU A 335 -15.25 -18.30 -0.09
N VAL A 336 -14.66 -17.12 -0.05
CA VAL A 336 -14.35 -16.39 1.18
C VAL A 336 -15.02 -15.02 1.14
N ALA A 337 -15.48 -14.56 2.30
CA ALA A 337 -16.27 -13.34 2.42
C ALA A 337 -15.88 -12.49 3.63
N GLY A 338 -15.97 -11.18 3.45
CA GLY A 338 -15.77 -10.22 4.52
C GLY A 338 -16.38 -8.87 4.19
N ILE A 339 -16.31 -7.94 5.15
CA ILE A 339 -16.75 -6.56 4.97
C ILE A 339 -15.56 -5.65 5.18
N ILE A 340 -15.42 -4.67 4.30
CA ILE A 340 -14.56 -3.52 4.43
C ILE A 340 -15.33 -2.42 5.15
N ARG A 341 -14.86 -1.98 6.32
CA ARG A 341 -15.34 -0.77 6.98
C ARG A 341 -14.64 0.44 6.36
N LEU A 342 -15.40 1.40 5.83
CA LEU A 342 -14.81 2.62 5.33
C LEU A 342 -14.09 3.38 6.46
N PRO A 343 -12.86 3.87 6.22
CA PRO A 343 -12.17 4.73 7.16
C PRO A 343 -12.98 6.00 7.41
N ARG A 344 -12.94 6.53 8.64
CA ARG A 344 -13.74 7.73 9.03
C ARG A 344 -13.49 8.97 8.17
N SER A 345 -12.36 9.01 7.48
CA SER A 345 -11.96 10.09 6.58
C SER A 345 -12.53 9.93 5.16
N VAL A 346 -13.10 8.78 4.83
CA VAL A 346 -13.86 8.57 3.59
C VAL A 346 -15.27 9.08 3.81
N ASP A 347 -15.70 9.97 2.93
CA ASP A 347 -17.04 10.50 2.83
C ASP A 347 -17.90 9.47 2.10
N ALA A 348 -18.70 8.68 2.84
CA ALA A 348 -19.51 7.61 2.25
C ALA A 348 -20.52 8.13 1.20
N ASP A 349 -20.93 9.40 1.29
CA ASP A 349 -21.91 10.00 0.37
C ASP A 349 -21.28 10.58 -0.90
N ALA A 350 -19.95 10.51 -1.03
CA ALA A 350 -19.22 10.97 -2.20
C ALA A 350 -18.61 9.79 -2.99
N PRO A 351 -18.40 9.93 -4.31
CA PRO A 351 -17.83 8.88 -5.13
C PRO A 351 -16.50 8.38 -4.56
N PHE A 352 -16.31 7.06 -4.58
CA PHE A 352 -15.06 6.42 -4.19
C PHE A 352 -14.84 5.16 -5.02
N SER A 353 -13.60 4.70 -5.09
CA SER A 353 -13.23 3.48 -5.80
C SER A 353 -12.73 2.44 -4.79
N VAL A 354 -13.01 1.17 -5.05
CA VAL A 354 -12.35 0.05 -4.37
C VAL A 354 -11.31 -0.53 -5.32
N PHE A 355 -10.10 -0.71 -4.84
CA PHE A 355 -9.02 -1.34 -5.58
C PHE A 355 -8.68 -2.70 -4.98
N TYR A 356 -8.27 -3.61 -5.84
CA TYR A 356 -7.58 -4.85 -5.46
C TYR A 356 -6.30 -4.94 -6.30
N GLY A 357 -5.15 -4.75 -5.65
CA GLY A 357 -3.88 -4.55 -6.36
C GLY A 357 -3.96 -3.33 -7.28
N THR A 358 -3.80 -3.52 -8.60
CA THR A 358 -3.87 -2.42 -9.59
C THR A 358 -5.24 -2.27 -10.24
N SER A 359 -6.15 -3.20 -9.99
CA SER A 359 -7.48 -3.21 -10.59
C SER A 359 -8.45 -2.44 -9.71
N ARG A 360 -9.42 -1.76 -10.32
CA ARG A 360 -10.36 -0.89 -9.59
C ARG A 360 -11.80 -1.13 -10.02
N VAL A 361 -12.70 -0.81 -9.11
CA VAL A 361 -14.14 -0.64 -9.33
C VAL A 361 -14.57 0.66 -8.69
N ASP A 362 -15.56 1.33 -9.28
CA ASP A 362 -15.98 2.68 -8.89
C ASP A 362 -17.41 2.64 -8.32
N TYR A 363 -17.66 3.43 -7.28
CA TYR A 363 -18.97 3.71 -6.71
C TYR A 363 -19.32 5.19 -6.94
N PRO A 364 -20.54 5.49 -7.44
CA PRO A 364 -20.97 6.84 -7.75
C PRO A 364 -21.22 7.73 -6.52
#